data_AF-A0A6G0HFU7-F1
#
_entry.id   AF-A0A6G0HFU7-F1
#
_cell.length_a   1.000
_cell.length_b   1.000
_cell.length_c   1.000
_cell.angle_alpha   90.00
_cell.angle_beta   90.00
_cell.angle_gamma   90.00
#
_symmetry.space_group_name_H-M   'P 1'
#
loop_
_entity.id
_entity.type
_entity.pdbx_description
1 polymer ?
#
loop_
_entity_poly.entity_id
_entity_poly.type
_entity_poly.pdbx_seq_one_letter_code
_entity_poly.pdbx_strand_id
1 'polypeptide(L)'
;MVSIQPKRELLSLLLKELNKRPIFDGPVESRYLVYNSTEDLVSYISGQSSFKASVKDITDEEIGKVLQEIQNAQSLESLQDLMVQNSAMLQTAGCFRRVRSCEEKKKIVEEYLKWYIIHRNNTAIERFKAGLERLQFLTALQQHPTVLTPVLCHCDVKLSAAEMENLFQPELSQQKATRGLRKRRL
;
A
#
# COMPACT_ATOMS: atom_id res chain seq x y z
N MET A 1 18.29 -2.04 28.98
CA MET A 1 18.33 -1.82 27.52
C MET A 1 17.75 -3.06 26.85
N VAL A 2 16.47 -3.02 26.49
CA VAL A 2 15.77 -4.17 25.88
C VAL A 2 16.27 -4.32 24.45
N SER A 3 16.69 -5.52 24.06
CA SER A 3 17.30 -5.81 22.76
C SER A 3 16.30 -5.57 21.62
N ILE A 4 16.41 -4.42 20.95
CA ILE A 4 15.62 -4.03 19.77
C ILE A 4 16.13 -4.78 18.51
N GLN A 5 17.39 -5.24 18.54
CA GLN A 5 18.10 -5.89 17.44
C GLN A 5 17.35 -7.10 16.82
N PRO A 6 16.88 -8.09 17.61
CA PRO A 6 16.29 -9.32 17.05
C PRO A 6 14.93 -9.04 16.40
N LYS A 7 14.19 -8.08 16.97
CA LYS A 7 12.89 -7.65 16.43
C LYS A 7 13.06 -6.96 15.07
N ARG A 8 14.08 -6.12 14.92
CA ARG A 8 14.38 -5.43 13.65
C ARG A 8 14.84 -6.41 12.56
N GLU A 9 15.63 -7.40 12.92
CA GLU A 9 16.14 -8.41 12.00
C GLU A 9 15.03 -9.35 11.54
N LEU A 10 14.16 -9.79 12.46
CA LEU A 10 12.95 -10.56 12.15
C LEU A 10 12.00 -9.79 11.23
N LEU A 11 11.75 -8.50 11.49
CA LEU A 11 10.95 -7.65 10.61
C LEU A 11 11.60 -7.50 9.24
N SER A 12 12.93 -7.36 9.17
CA SER A 12 13.64 -7.23 7.88
C SER A 12 13.57 -8.52 7.06
N LEU A 13 13.68 -9.69 7.69
CA LEU A 13 13.53 -10.99 7.04
C LEU A 13 12.08 -11.23 6.60
N LEU A 14 11.12 -10.85 7.44
CA LEU A 14 9.70 -10.91 7.11
C LEU A 14 9.38 -10.01 5.92
N LEU A 15 9.87 -8.77 5.90
CA LEU A 15 9.71 -7.86 4.76
C LEU A 15 10.35 -8.43 3.48
N LYS A 16 11.54 -9.05 3.57
CA LYS A 16 12.17 -9.73 2.42
C LYS A 16 11.34 -10.91 1.88
N GLU A 17 10.70 -11.70 2.75
CA GLU A 17 9.83 -12.79 2.32
C GLU A 17 8.47 -12.31 1.81
N LEU A 18 7.95 -11.23 2.39
CA LEU A 18 6.71 -10.61 1.94
C LEU A 18 6.90 -9.92 0.58
N ASN A 19 8.07 -9.36 0.25
CA ASN A 19 8.38 -8.82 -1.09
C ASN A 19 8.29 -9.86 -2.22
N LYS A 20 8.37 -11.15 -1.89
CA LYS A 20 8.22 -12.23 -2.87
C LYS A 20 6.75 -12.55 -3.18
N ARG A 21 5.81 -11.90 -2.50
CA ARG A 21 4.36 -12.14 -2.66
C ARG A 21 3.79 -11.11 -3.62
N PRO A 22 2.85 -11.48 -4.50
CA PRO A 22 2.26 -10.59 -5.51
C PRO A 22 1.41 -9.43 -4.95
N ILE A 23 1.24 -9.36 -3.63
CA ILE A 23 0.51 -8.30 -2.92
C ILE A 23 1.41 -7.16 -2.43
N PHE A 24 2.72 -7.40 -2.34
CA PHE A 24 3.69 -6.41 -1.91
C PHE A 24 4.63 -6.09 -3.06
N ASP A 25 4.96 -4.82 -3.19
CA ASP A 25 5.91 -4.26 -4.13
C ASP A 25 6.88 -3.35 -3.35
N GLY A 26 7.94 -2.88 -4.00
CA GLY A 26 8.87 -1.94 -3.42
C GLY A 26 10.25 -2.03 -4.06
N PRO A 27 11.04 -0.95 -4.02
CA PRO A 27 12.38 -0.97 -4.55
C PRO A 27 13.19 -2.12 -3.94
N VAL A 28 13.98 -2.82 -4.76
CA VAL A 28 14.77 -4.01 -4.35
C VAL A 28 15.71 -3.71 -3.17
N GLU A 29 16.08 -2.44 -2.98
CA GLU A 29 16.99 -1.97 -1.93
C GLU A 29 16.30 -1.21 -0.78
N SER A 30 14.96 -1.19 -0.77
CA SER A 30 14.17 -0.51 0.24
C SER A 30 14.01 -1.34 1.52
N ARG A 31 13.91 -0.65 2.67
CA ARG A 31 13.51 -1.25 3.97
C ARG A 31 12.00 -1.18 4.23
N TYR A 32 11.23 -0.74 3.25
CA TYR A 32 9.77 -0.73 3.30
C TYR A 32 9.20 -1.56 2.15
N LEU A 33 8.08 -2.22 2.41
CA LEU A 33 7.22 -2.73 1.36
C LEU A 33 6.12 -1.72 1.15
N VAL A 34 5.84 -1.43 -0.10
CA VAL A 34 4.58 -0.82 -0.50
C VAL A 34 3.64 -1.97 -0.83
N TYR A 35 2.36 -1.84 -0.57
CA TYR A 35 1.42 -2.70 -1.28
C TYR A 35 1.58 -2.45 -2.78
N ASN A 36 1.27 -3.44 -3.63
CA ASN A 36 1.06 -3.13 -5.04
C ASN A 36 -0.01 -2.01 -5.11
N SER A 37 0.45 -0.83 -5.53
CA SER A 37 0.09 0.46 -4.93
C SER A 37 -1.35 0.84 -5.19
N THR A 38 -2.26 0.55 -4.26
CA THR A 38 -3.54 1.24 -4.25
C THR A 38 -3.97 1.54 -2.82
N GLU A 39 -4.26 2.82 -2.57
CA GLU A 39 -5.12 3.30 -1.47
C GLU A 39 -6.35 2.39 -1.30
N ASP A 40 -6.80 1.74 -2.38
CA ASP A 40 -7.95 0.86 -2.43
C ASP A 40 -7.80 -0.46 -1.69
N LEU A 41 -6.60 -1.08 -1.64
CA LEU A 41 -6.45 -2.30 -0.86
C LEU A 41 -6.55 -1.99 0.64
N VAL A 42 -5.94 -0.88 1.07
CA VAL A 42 -6.06 -0.42 2.46
C VAL A 42 -7.48 0.05 2.74
N SER A 43 -8.13 0.75 1.81
CA SER A 43 -9.55 1.12 1.89
C SER A 43 -10.42 -0.12 2.06
N TYR A 44 -10.21 -1.15 1.24
CA TYR A 44 -10.92 -2.42 1.30
C TYR A 44 -10.73 -3.13 2.65
N ILE A 45 -9.49 -3.21 3.16
CA ILE A 45 -9.19 -3.80 4.48
C ILE A 45 -9.86 -2.98 5.60
N SER A 46 -9.87 -1.66 5.47
CA SER A 46 -10.49 -0.73 6.42
C SER A 46 -12.02 -0.71 6.35
N GLY A 47 -12.63 -1.46 5.42
CA GLY A 47 -14.08 -1.49 5.21
C GLY A 47 -14.62 -0.26 4.46
N GLN A 48 -13.76 0.55 3.86
CA GLN A 48 -14.17 1.67 3.02
C GLN A 48 -14.50 1.17 1.60
N SER A 49 -15.56 1.74 1.01
CA SER A 49 -16.05 1.39 -0.33
C SER A 49 -15.42 2.20 -1.45
N SER A 50 -14.49 3.11 -1.14
CA SER A 50 -13.77 3.88 -2.15
C SER A 50 -12.83 2.98 -2.93
N PHE A 51 -13.00 2.98 -4.26
CA PHE A 51 -12.11 2.32 -5.20
C PHE A 51 -11.72 3.34 -6.27
N LYS A 52 -10.48 3.80 -6.23
CA LYS A 52 -9.91 4.86 -7.07
C LYS A 52 -8.82 4.35 -8.03
N ALA A 53 -8.62 3.04 -8.11
CA ALA A 53 -7.59 2.43 -8.91
C ALA A 53 -7.71 2.83 -10.37
N SER A 54 -6.55 2.96 -10.98
CA SER A 54 -6.35 3.28 -12.37
C SER A 54 -5.55 2.18 -13.04
N VAL A 55 -5.54 2.19 -14.38
CA VAL A 55 -4.73 1.25 -15.18
C VAL A 55 -3.24 1.35 -14.85
N LYS A 56 -2.78 2.49 -14.30
CA LYS A 56 -1.38 2.70 -13.88
C LYS A 56 -0.98 1.88 -12.66
N ASP A 57 -1.96 1.42 -11.88
CA ASP A 57 -1.74 0.64 -10.67
C ASP A 57 -1.56 -0.86 -10.97
N ILE A 58 -1.51 -1.21 -12.26
CA ILE A 58 -1.26 -2.55 -12.74
C ILE A 58 0.24 -2.71 -13.00
N THR A 59 0.86 -3.62 -12.27
CA THR A 59 2.29 -3.95 -12.42
C THR A 59 2.59 -4.79 -13.67
N ASP A 60 1.59 -5.51 -14.18
CA ASP A 60 1.73 -6.30 -15.39
C ASP A 60 1.54 -5.41 -16.63
N GLU A 61 2.61 -5.16 -17.37
CA GLU A 61 2.62 -4.25 -18.52
C GLU A 61 1.69 -4.70 -19.65
N GLU A 62 1.53 -6.01 -19.87
CA GLU A 62 0.66 -6.55 -20.93
C GLU A 62 -0.79 -6.30 -20.57
N ILE A 63 -1.17 -6.62 -19.32
CA ILE A 63 -2.53 -6.36 -18.79
C ILE A 63 -2.82 -4.86 -18.77
N GLY A 64 -1.85 -4.03 -18.38
CA GLY A 64 -1.96 -2.58 -18.38
C GLY A 64 -2.24 -2.02 -19.78
N LYS A 65 -1.53 -2.48 -20.81
CA LYS A 65 -1.75 -2.08 -22.21
C LYS A 65 -3.15 -2.43 -22.69
N VAL A 66 -3.59 -3.67 -22.46
CA VAL A 66 -4.92 -4.15 -22.87
C VAL A 66 -6.03 -3.30 -22.24
N LEU A 67 -5.95 -3.02 -20.94
CA LEU A 67 -6.98 -2.21 -20.27
C LEU A 67 -6.95 -0.76 -20.72
N GLN A 68 -5.78 -0.23 -21.07
CA GLN A 68 -5.64 1.11 -21.63
C GLN A 68 -6.30 1.20 -23.02
N GLU A 69 -6.13 0.18 -23.86
CA GLU A 69 -6.80 0.07 -25.17
C GLU A 69 -8.32 -0.01 -25.02
N ILE A 70 -8.82 -0.86 -24.12
CA ILE A 70 -10.25 -0.97 -23.81
C ILE A 70 -10.81 0.37 -23.33
N GLN A 71 -10.09 1.07 -22.45
CA GLN A 71 -10.50 2.39 -21.95
C GLN A 71 -10.56 3.45 -23.06
N ASN A 72 -9.65 3.38 -24.01
CA ASN A 72 -9.49 4.34 -25.09
C ASN A 72 -10.31 4.01 -26.36
N ALA A 73 -10.98 2.86 -26.42
CA ALA A 73 -11.82 2.46 -27.54
C ALA A 73 -12.83 3.56 -27.91
N GLN A 74 -12.85 3.95 -29.19
CA GLN A 74 -13.66 5.06 -29.70
C GLN A 74 -14.97 4.62 -30.37
N SER A 75 -15.10 3.35 -30.72
CA SER A 75 -16.30 2.76 -31.33
C SER A 75 -16.75 1.49 -30.62
N LEU A 76 -18.01 1.11 -30.84
CA LEU A 76 -18.59 -0.08 -30.23
C LEU A 76 -17.97 -1.34 -30.84
N GLU A 77 -17.71 -1.33 -32.15
CA GLU A 77 -17.07 -2.42 -32.88
C GLU A 77 -15.66 -2.67 -32.35
N SER A 78 -14.85 -1.60 -32.23
CA SER A 78 -13.48 -1.71 -31.68
C SER A 78 -13.49 -2.24 -30.25
N LEU A 79 -14.44 -1.82 -29.42
CA LEU A 79 -14.57 -2.31 -28.06
C LEU A 79 -14.98 -3.80 -28.04
N GLN A 80 -15.90 -4.23 -28.90
CA GLN A 80 -16.30 -5.63 -29.01
C GLN A 80 -15.15 -6.51 -29.49
N ASP A 81 -14.37 -6.04 -30.47
CA ASP A 81 -13.18 -6.74 -30.97
C ASP A 81 -12.14 -6.91 -29.86
N LEU A 82 -11.82 -5.84 -29.12
CA LEU A 82 -10.90 -5.89 -27.99
C LEU A 82 -11.37 -6.85 -26.90
N MET A 83 -12.68 -6.89 -26.62
CA MET A 83 -13.27 -7.83 -25.66
C MET A 83 -13.07 -9.29 -26.09
N VAL A 84 -13.26 -9.59 -27.38
CA VAL A 84 -13.09 -10.95 -27.93
C VAL A 84 -11.63 -11.35 -27.98
N GLN A 85 -10.75 -10.46 -28.45
CA GLN A 85 -9.30 -10.68 -28.51
C GLN A 85 -8.71 -10.98 -27.14
N ASN A 86 -9.18 -10.29 -26.10
CA ASN A 86 -8.69 -10.43 -24.72
C ASN A 86 -9.62 -11.29 -23.83
N SER A 87 -10.44 -12.15 -24.45
CA SER A 87 -11.49 -12.90 -23.77
C SER A 87 -10.98 -13.79 -22.62
N ALA A 88 -9.85 -14.49 -22.78
CA ALA A 88 -9.29 -15.35 -21.72
C ALA A 88 -8.94 -14.55 -20.44
N MET A 89 -8.33 -13.38 -20.62
CA MET A 89 -7.98 -12.47 -19.54
C MET A 89 -9.25 -11.97 -18.81
N LEU A 90 -10.24 -11.52 -19.58
CA LEU A 90 -11.48 -10.97 -19.04
C LEU A 90 -12.39 -12.04 -18.40
N GLN A 91 -12.38 -13.27 -18.93
CA GLN A 91 -13.12 -14.41 -18.36
C GLN A 91 -12.58 -14.79 -16.99
N THR A 92 -11.25 -14.78 -16.81
CA THR A 92 -10.60 -15.06 -15.53
C THR A 92 -11.07 -14.08 -14.44
N ALA A 93 -11.30 -12.82 -14.82
CA ALA A 93 -11.81 -11.78 -13.93
C ALA A 93 -13.35 -11.77 -13.80
N GLY A 94 -14.08 -12.57 -14.60
CA GLY A 94 -15.53 -12.52 -14.68
C GLY A 94 -16.09 -11.27 -15.37
N CYS A 95 -15.23 -10.51 -16.07
CA CYS A 95 -15.59 -9.25 -16.75
C CYS A 95 -16.01 -9.45 -18.22
N PHE A 96 -15.82 -10.64 -18.78
CA PHE A 96 -16.17 -10.92 -20.17
C PHE A 96 -17.70 -10.97 -20.37
N ARG A 97 -18.23 -9.98 -21.08
CA ARG A 97 -19.67 -9.86 -21.40
C ARG A 97 -19.88 -9.20 -22.75
N ARG A 98 -21.08 -9.38 -23.30
CA ARG A 98 -21.49 -8.70 -24.54
C ARG A 98 -21.74 -7.22 -24.27
N VAL A 99 -20.90 -6.36 -24.83
CA VAL A 99 -20.99 -4.90 -24.69
C VAL A 99 -21.98 -4.33 -25.69
N ARG A 100 -22.86 -3.43 -25.24
CA ARG A 100 -23.89 -2.76 -26.04
C ARG A 100 -23.67 -1.24 -26.18
N SER A 101 -22.84 -0.65 -25.32
CA SER A 101 -22.48 0.77 -25.35
C SER A 101 -20.99 0.98 -25.04
N CYS A 102 -20.36 1.96 -25.68
CA CYS A 102 -18.99 2.38 -25.35
C CYS A 102 -18.86 2.92 -23.92
N GLU A 103 -19.96 3.32 -23.27
CA GLU A 103 -19.96 3.80 -21.88
C GLU A 103 -19.59 2.68 -20.90
N GLU A 104 -19.85 1.42 -21.28
CA GLU A 104 -19.58 0.26 -20.43
C GLU A 104 -18.07 0.00 -20.22
N LYS A 105 -17.20 0.56 -21.08
CA LYS A 105 -15.74 0.36 -21.00
C LYS A 105 -15.17 0.79 -19.65
N LYS A 106 -15.68 1.89 -19.07
CA LYS A 106 -15.24 2.38 -17.75
C LYS A 106 -15.54 1.35 -16.67
N LYS A 107 -16.75 0.78 -16.71
CA LYS A 107 -17.21 -0.23 -15.74
C LYS A 107 -16.41 -1.53 -15.87
N ILE A 108 -16.11 -1.96 -17.10
CA ILE A 108 -15.31 -3.18 -17.35
C ILE A 108 -13.90 -3.02 -16.76
N VAL A 109 -13.25 -1.88 -17.02
CA VAL A 109 -11.92 -1.59 -16.48
C VAL A 109 -11.95 -1.53 -14.95
N GLU A 110 -12.95 -0.88 -14.36
CA GLU A 110 -13.12 -0.82 -12.90
C GLU A 110 -13.33 -2.21 -12.27
N GLU A 111 -14.21 -3.04 -12.85
CA GLU A 111 -14.46 -4.42 -12.41
C GLU A 111 -13.18 -5.27 -12.50
N TYR A 112 -12.41 -5.11 -13.58
CA TYR A 112 -11.16 -5.83 -13.75
C TYR A 112 -10.12 -5.41 -12.72
N LEU A 113 -9.96 -4.10 -12.47
CA LEU A 113 -9.05 -3.57 -11.46
C LEU A 113 -9.40 -4.10 -10.06
N LYS A 114 -10.70 -4.11 -9.69
CA LYS A 114 -11.16 -4.70 -8.43
C LYS A 114 -10.81 -6.18 -8.33
N TRP A 115 -10.95 -6.93 -9.43
CA TRP A 115 -10.57 -8.33 -9.44
C TRP A 115 -9.05 -8.51 -9.29
N TYR A 116 -8.26 -7.73 -10.04
CA TYR A 116 -6.80 -7.82 -10.07
C TYR A 116 -6.18 -7.51 -8.71
N ILE A 117 -6.63 -6.44 -8.06
CA ILE A 117 -6.08 -5.96 -6.78
C ILE A 117 -6.60 -6.82 -5.62
N ILE A 118 -7.91 -7.05 -5.55
CA ILE A 118 -8.56 -7.64 -4.37
C ILE A 118 -8.77 -9.15 -4.55
N HIS A 119 -9.43 -9.56 -5.63
CA HIS A 119 -9.96 -10.93 -5.73
C HIS A 119 -8.87 -11.97 -6.04
N ARG A 120 -7.89 -11.62 -6.89
CA ARG A 120 -6.75 -12.49 -7.21
C ARG A 120 -5.94 -12.88 -5.96
N ASN A 121 -5.95 -12.01 -4.94
CA ASN A 121 -5.17 -12.16 -3.72
C ASN A 121 -6.02 -12.44 -2.47
N ASN A 122 -7.30 -12.77 -2.65
CA ASN A 122 -8.27 -12.86 -1.56
C ASN A 122 -7.77 -13.72 -0.37
N THR A 123 -7.25 -14.92 -0.63
CA THR A 123 -6.70 -15.79 0.42
C THR A 123 -5.57 -15.15 1.22
N ALA A 124 -4.68 -14.40 0.56
CA ALA A 124 -3.59 -13.71 1.23
C ALA A 124 -4.10 -12.50 2.04
N ILE A 125 -5.05 -11.75 1.48
CA ILE A 125 -5.69 -10.60 2.13
C ILE A 125 -6.46 -11.04 3.37
N GLU A 126 -7.24 -12.12 3.31
CA GLU A 126 -8.01 -12.60 4.45
C GLU A 126 -7.11 -13.15 5.57
N ARG A 127 -6.02 -13.86 5.22
CA ARG A 127 -5.01 -14.26 6.22
C ARG A 127 -4.34 -13.06 6.87
N PHE A 128 -4.08 -12.01 6.09
CA PHE A 128 -3.52 -10.78 6.61
C PHE A 128 -4.49 -10.05 7.53
N LYS A 129 -5.77 -9.91 7.13
CA LYS A 129 -6.84 -9.38 7.98
C LYS A 129 -6.96 -10.15 9.29
N ALA A 130 -6.93 -11.49 9.25
CA ALA A 130 -6.92 -12.31 10.46
C ALA A 130 -5.69 -12.05 11.36
N GLY A 131 -4.53 -11.80 10.76
CA GLY A 131 -3.32 -11.38 11.49
C GLY A 131 -3.49 -10.02 12.18
N LEU A 132 -4.02 -9.03 11.47
CA LEU A 132 -4.29 -7.69 12.00
C LEU A 132 -5.37 -7.71 13.10
N GLU A 133 -6.40 -8.53 12.93
CA GLU A 133 -7.49 -8.72 13.91
C GLU A 133 -6.95 -9.27 15.23
N ARG A 134 -6.01 -10.23 15.16
CA ARG A 134 -5.37 -10.80 16.35
C ARG A 134 -4.56 -9.78 17.15
N LEU A 135 -4.11 -8.71 16.50
CA LEU A 135 -3.41 -7.58 17.13
C LEU A 135 -4.36 -6.44 17.55
N GLN A 136 -5.68 -6.62 17.37
CA GLN A 136 -6.72 -5.58 17.53
C GLN A 136 -6.50 -4.35 16.63
N PHE A 137 -5.58 -4.46 15.67
CA PHE A 137 -5.22 -3.39 14.77
C PHE A 137 -6.30 -3.19 13.70
N LEU A 138 -6.89 -4.28 13.20
CA LEU A 138 -7.97 -4.20 12.21
C LEU A 138 -9.20 -3.48 12.78
N THR A 139 -9.56 -3.76 14.03
CA THR A 139 -10.64 -3.08 14.74
C THR A 139 -10.36 -1.58 14.88
N ALA A 140 -9.14 -1.21 15.29
CA ALA A 140 -8.74 0.20 15.40
C ALA A 140 -8.73 0.90 14.04
N LEU A 141 -8.24 0.23 12.99
CA LEU A 141 -8.21 0.72 11.61
C LEU A 141 -9.63 1.01 11.08
N GLN A 142 -10.59 0.13 11.36
CA GLN A 142 -11.99 0.32 10.97
C GLN A 142 -12.67 1.47 11.74
N GLN A 143 -12.30 1.69 13.01
CA GLN A 143 -12.82 2.79 13.83
C GLN A 143 -12.23 4.15 13.45
N HIS A 144 -10.95 4.18 13.05
CA HIS A 144 -10.20 5.41 12.76
C HIS A 144 -9.43 5.33 11.43
N PRO A 145 -10.10 5.10 10.28
CA PRO A 145 -9.44 4.87 9.00
C PRO A 145 -8.63 6.09 8.54
N THR A 146 -9.13 7.31 8.75
CA THR A 146 -8.44 8.54 8.34
C THR A 146 -7.07 8.75 9.01
N VAL A 147 -6.88 8.21 10.22
CA VAL A 147 -5.63 8.33 10.97
C VAL A 147 -4.69 7.17 10.66
N LEU A 148 -5.23 5.96 10.48
CA LEU A 148 -4.45 4.73 10.42
C LEU A 148 -4.16 4.25 8.99
N THR A 149 -4.97 4.62 7.99
CA THR A 149 -4.70 4.32 6.58
C THR A 149 -3.34 4.87 6.11
N PRO A 150 -2.94 6.14 6.43
CA PRO A 150 -1.62 6.65 6.07
C PRO A 150 -0.44 5.91 6.71
N VAL A 151 -0.66 5.15 7.80
CA VAL A 151 0.38 4.34 8.44
C VAL A 151 0.67 3.06 7.64
N LEU A 152 -0.33 2.57 6.90
CA LEU A 152 -0.22 1.37 6.06
C LEU A 152 0.17 1.69 4.61
N CYS A 153 -0.04 2.93 4.17
CA CYS A 153 0.34 3.39 2.85
C CYS A 153 1.71 4.05 2.89
N HIS A 154 2.53 3.87 1.84
CA HIS A 154 3.72 4.69 1.67
C HIS A 154 3.29 6.13 1.42
N CYS A 155 3.71 7.05 2.29
CA CYS A 155 3.60 8.49 2.05
C CYS A 155 5.00 9.03 1.82
N ASP A 156 5.20 9.68 0.67
CA ASP A 156 6.47 10.32 0.29
C ASP A 156 6.72 11.62 1.08
N VAL A 157 6.49 11.59 2.39
CA VAL A 157 6.82 12.68 3.31
C VAL A 157 8.32 12.59 3.57
N LYS A 158 9.09 13.43 2.88
CA LYS A 158 10.50 13.65 3.20
C LYS A 158 10.59 14.31 4.58
N LEU A 159 10.94 13.52 5.59
CA LEU A 159 11.30 14.01 6.91
C LEU A 159 12.38 15.10 6.77
N SER A 160 12.01 16.33 7.12
CA SER A 160 12.93 17.46 7.17
C SER A 160 13.79 17.39 8.44
N ALA A 161 14.97 18.03 8.39
CA ALA A 161 15.85 18.11 9.56
C ALA A 161 15.13 18.75 10.78
N ALA A 162 14.27 19.74 10.53
CA ALA A 162 13.48 20.40 11.57
C ALA A 162 12.45 19.45 12.23
N GLU A 163 11.78 18.61 11.45
CA GLU A 163 10.88 17.58 11.99
C GLU A 163 11.67 16.53 12.79
N MET A 164 12.88 16.20 12.34
CA MET A 164 13.76 15.26 13.03
C MET A 164 14.29 15.81 14.37
N GLU A 165 14.65 17.09 14.43
CA GLU A 165 15.06 17.77 15.66
C GLU A 165 13.91 17.78 16.70
N ASN A 166 12.66 17.97 16.25
CA ASN A 166 11.49 17.96 17.13
C ASN A 166 11.15 16.57 17.71
N LEU A 167 11.65 15.48 17.12
CA LEU A 167 11.45 14.12 17.64
C LEU A 167 12.36 13.82 18.84
N PHE A 168 13.43 14.58 19.03
CA PHE A 168 14.38 14.38 20.13
C PHE A 168 14.24 15.50 21.16
N GLN A 169 13.80 15.13 22.37
CA GLN A 169 13.97 16.01 23.53
C GLN A 169 15.32 15.70 24.17
N PRO A 170 16.28 16.65 24.18
CA PRO A 170 17.55 16.43 24.85
C PRO A 170 17.32 16.29 26.36
N GLU A 171 17.61 15.11 26.92
CA GLU A 171 17.71 14.93 28.37
C GLU A 171 18.97 15.65 28.87
N LEU A 172 18.80 16.88 29.33
CA LEU A 172 19.87 17.64 29.95
C LEU A 172 20.09 17.13 31.38
N SER A 173 21.27 16.58 31.65
CA SER A 173 21.68 16.21 33.01
C SER A 173 21.65 17.44 33.91
N GLN A 174 21.17 17.29 35.15
CA GLN A 174 21.21 18.37 36.14
C GLN A 174 22.62 18.94 36.26
N GLN A 175 22.74 20.24 35.97
CA GLN A 175 23.98 20.98 36.07
C GLN A 175 24.44 20.97 37.53
N LYS A 176 25.33 20.05 37.88
CA LYS A 176 26.06 20.13 39.16
C LYS A 176 26.90 21.40 39.11
N ALA A 177 26.48 22.41 39.86
CA ALA A 177 27.23 23.64 40.05
C ALA A 177 28.64 23.30 40.54
N THR A 178 29.64 23.47 39.68
CA THR A 178 31.05 23.42 40.06
C THR A 178 31.31 24.64 40.93
N ARG A 179 31.18 24.48 42.26
CA ARG A 179 31.71 25.43 43.25
C ARG A 179 33.23 25.49 43.08
N GLY A 180 33.70 26.44 42.29
CA GLY A 180 35.10 26.78 42.18
C GLY A 180 35.64 27.22 43.55
N LEU A 181 36.41 26.37 44.20
CA LEU A 181 37.25 26.75 45.34
C LEU A 181 38.37 27.66 44.82
N ARG A 182 38.13 28.98 44.84
CA ARG A 182 39.19 29.99 44.82
C ARG A 182 40.00 29.87 46.13
N LYS A 183 41.11 29.14 46.11
CA LYS A 183 42.15 29.28 47.13
C LYS A 183 42.86 30.61 46.90
N ARG A 184 42.65 31.58 47.80
CA ARG A 184 43.52 32.76 47.96
C ARG A 184 44.88 32.29 48.46
N ARG A 185 45.95 32.53 47.70
CA ARG A 185 47.32 32.49 48.22
C ARG A 185 47.59 33.83 48.91
N LEU A 186 47.95 33.76 50.19
CA LEU A 186 48.77 34.77 50.85
C LEU A 186 50.19 34.66 50.29
#